data_AF-A0A8H4ILN6-F1
#
_entry.id   AF-A0A8H4ILN6-F1
#
_cell.length_a   1.000
_cell.length_b   1.000
_cell.length_c   1.000
_cell.angle_alpha   90.00
_cell.angle_beta   90.00
_cell.angle_gamma   90.00
#
_symmetry.space_group_name_H-M   'P 1'
#
loop_
_entity.id
_entity.type
_entity.pdbx_description
1 polymer ?
#
loop_
_entity_poly.entity_id
_entity_poly.type
_entity_poly.pdbx_seq_one_letter_code
_entity_poly.pdbx_strand_id
1 'polypeptide(L)'
;MHEIARLNYIQWDPEFTHKKPFEVHMDLPEEYPPKNFRVDEESHQIIEDIRGREDQFSLDDHGFCVKNHPLSLTNFDRETVEKQYFPQVEETLKAQLGSHVRVHIFDWRLRSSDNRKTEKKPGTAVDLNDPLTYLKPVSGVHIKVKEEHGSVSLTI
;
A
#
# COMPACT_ATOMS: atom_id res chain seq x y z
N MET A 1 18.62 -5.11 -15.36
CA MET A 1 17.81 -4.82 -16.56
C MET A 1 16.85 -3.70 -16.16
N HIS A 2 16.61 -2.72 -17.02
CA HIS A 2 15.61 -1.69 -16.75
C HIS A 2 14.47 -1.81 -17.75
N GLU A 3 13.26 -1.53 -17.28
CA GLU A 3 12.04 -1.44 -18.08
C GLU A 3 11.56 0.00 -18.08
N ILE A 4 10.86 0.42 -19.15
CA ILE A 4 10.20 1.72 -19.21
C ILE A 4 8.70 1.49 -19.04
N ALA A 5 8.13 2.07 -17.98
CA ALA A 5 6.71 1.94 -17.67
C ALA A 5 6.05 3.32 -17.54
N ARG A 6 4.75 3.38 -17.86
CA ARG A 6 3.89 4.53 -17.55
C ARG A 6 3.21 4.26 -16.22
N LEU A 7 3.27 5.23 -15.31
CA LEU A 7 2.65 5.10 -14.00
C LEU A 7 1.55 6.16 -13.83
N ASN A 8 0.61 5.88 -12.95
CA ASN A 8 -0.55 6.74 -12.67
C ASN A 8 -0.22 7.71 -11.54
N TYR A 9 -0.20 9.01 -11.82
CA TYR A 9 0.10 10.04 -10.83
C TYR A 9 -1.10 10.94 -10.58
N ILE A 10 -1.25 11.38 -9.33
CA ILE A 10 -2.19 12.44 -8.97
C ILE A 10 -1.74 13.74 -9.64
N GLN A 11 -2.65 14.37 -10.37
CA GLN A 11 -2.43 15.66 -11.02
C GLN A 11 -2.50 16.78 -10.00
N TRP A 12 -1.50 17.65 -9.97
CA TRP A 12 -1.49 18.79 -9.06
C TRP A 12 -2.65 19.75 -9.35
N ASP A 13 -3.40 20.09 -8.30
CA ASP A 13 -4.43 21.11 -8.31
C ASP A 13 -4.07 22.20 -7.29
N PRO A 14 -4.14 23.51 -7.62
CA PRO A 14 -3.95 24.59 -6.66
C PRO A 14 -4.80 24.47 -5.38
N GLU A 15 -5.98 23.84 -5.45
CA GLU A 15 -6.83 23.55 -4.28
C GLU A 15 -6.09 22.73 -3.21
N PHE A 16 -5.09 21.92 -3.60
CA PHE A 16 -4.30 21.11 -2.68
C PHE A 16 -3.45 21.91 -1.68
N THR A 17 -3.26 23.21 -1.94
CA THR A 17 -2.65 24.15 -0.99
C THR A 17 -3.55 24.41 0.22
N HIS A 18 -4.87 24.30 0.04
CA HIS A 18 -5.86 24.62 1.05
C HIS A 18 -6.65 23.38 1.52
N LYS A 19 -6.66 22.30 0.72
CA LYS A 19 -7.45 21.11 0.94
C LYS A 19 -6.75 19.88 0.42
N LYS A 20 -6.38 18.94 1.29
CA LYS A 20 -5.67 17.72 0.91
C LYS A 20 -6.44 16.90 -0.15
N PRO A 21 -5.75 16.25 -1.09
CA PRO A 21 -6.37 15.27 -1.96
C PRO A 21 -6.94 14.13 -1.11
N PHE A 22 -8.15 13.68 -1.44
CA PHE A 22 -8.84 12.59 -0.76
C PHE A 22 -9.59 11.72 -1.76
N GLU A 23 -9.73 10.45 -1.39
CA GLU A 23 -10.66 9.51 -2.00
C GLU A 23 -11.42 8.81 -0.86
N VAL A 24 -12.74 8.78 -0.97
CA VAL A 24 -13.65 8.18 -0.02
C VAL A 24 -14.15 6.88 -0.64
N HIS A 25 -13.87 5.78 0.04
CA HIS A 25 -14.26 4.45 -0.41
C HIS A 25 -15.47 3.89 0.34
N MET A 26 -16.41 4.76 0.69
CA MET A 26 -17.68 4.43 1.34
C MET A 26 -18.82 5.09 0.57
N ASP A 27 -20.04 4.56 0.73
CA ASP A 27 -21.20 5.09 0.03
C ASP A 27 -21.49 6.53 0.49
N LEU A 28 -21.41 7.46 -0.46
CA LEU A 28 -21.70 8.87 -0.24
C LEU A 28 -23.05 9.23 -0.89
N PRO A 29 -23.83 10.13 -0.28
CA PRO A 29 -24.93 10.78 -0.98
C PRO A 29 -24.42 11.44 -2.26
N GLU A 30 -25.26 11.48 -3.30
CA GLU A 30 -24.90 11.95 -4.64
C GLU A 30 -24.32 13.38 -4.67
N GLU A 31 -24.68 14.19 -3.66
CA GLU A 31 -24.20 15.57 -3.47
C GLU A 31 -22.70 15.67 -3.13
N TYR A 32 -22.09 14.59 -2.62
CA TYR A 32 -20.69 14.59 -2.20
C TYR A 32 -19.79 13.85 -3.18
N PRO A 33 -18.82 14.53 -3.83
CA PRO A 33 -17.90 13.86 -4.72
C PRO A 33 -17.01 12.89 -3.91
N PRO A 34 -16.84 11.64 -4.37
CA PRO A 34 -16.04 10.64 -3.65
C PRO A 34 -14.53 10.91 -3.70
N LYS A 35 -14.08 11.82 -4.58
CA LYS A 35 -12.69 12.25 -4.66
C LYS A 35 -12.59 13.68 -5.16
N ASN A 36 -11.51 14.38 -4.82
CA ASN A 36 -11.22 15.73 -5.32
C ASN A 36 -9.95 15.80 -6.17
N PHE A 37 -9.46 14.67 -6.69
CA PHE A 37 -8.27 14.66 -7.53
C PHE A 37 -8.47 13.89 -8.84
N ARG A 38 -7.61 14.21 -9.81
CA ARG A 38 -7.49 13.49 -11.07
C ARG A 38 -6.21 12.67 -11.06
N VAL A 39 -6.25 11.54 -11.75
CA VAL A 39 -5.10 10.68 -11.98
C VAL A 39 -4.86 10.64 -13.48
N ASP A 40 -3.62 10.79 -13.90
CA ASP A 40 -3.21 10.64 -15.30
C ASP A 40 -1.98 9.74 -15.41
N GLU A 41 -1.84 9.09 -16.55
CA GLU A 41 -0.67 8.30 -16.90
C GLU A 41 0.46 9.23 -17.34
N GLU A 42 1.22 9.72 -16.36
CA GLU A 42 2.35 10.62 -16.59
C GLU A 42 3.56 9.93 -17.22
N SER A 43 4.58 10.76 -17.46
CA SER A 43 5.92 10.46 -18.00
C SER A 43 6.47 9.05 -17.74
N HIS A 44 7.14 8.53 -18.77
CA HIS A 44 7.86 7.27 -18.75
C HIS A 44 8.85 7.23 -17.59
N GLN A 45 8.69 6.24 -16.70
CA GLN A 45 9.60 5.98 -15.60
C GLN A 45 10.51 4.80 -15.95
N ILE A 46 11.77 4.91 -15.53
CA ILE A 46 12.72 3.81 -15.59
C ILE A 46 12.52 2.95 -14.34
N ILE A 47 12.14 1.70 -14.55
CA ILE A 47 11.97 0.70 -13.50
C ILE A 47 13.21 -0.19 -13.51
N GLU A 48 13.89 -0.26 -12.37
CA GLU A 48 15.06 -1.12 -12.22
C GLU A 48 14.73 -2.42 -11.49
N ASP A 49 15.22 -3.53 -12.05
CA ASP A 49 15.22 -4.81 -11.35
C ASP A 49 16.27 -4.81 -10.23
N ILE A 50 15.81 -5.05 -9.00
CA ILE A 50 16.65 -5.12 -7.80
C ILE A 50 17.05 -6.56 -7.43
N ARG A 51 16.57 -7.58 -8.16
CA ARG A 51 16.88 -8.98 -7.83
C ARG A 51 18.37 -9.26 -7.89
N GLY A 52 18.89 -9.92 -6.86
CA GLY A 52 20.33 -10.16 -6.67
C GLY A 52 21.12 -8.96 -6.13
N ARG A 53 20.43 -7.85 -5.80
CA ARG A 53 21.00 -6.63 -5.19
C ARG A 53 20.18 -6.18 -3.97
N GLU A 54 19.40 -7.08 -3.39
CA GLU A 54 18.46 -6.78 -2.29
C GLU A 54 19.16 -6.19 -1.06
N ASP A 55 20.40 -6.60 -0.82
CA ASP A 55 21.26 -6.16 0.29
C ASP A 55 21.78 -4.72 0.15
N GLN A 56 21.65 -4.12 -1.03
CA GLN A 56 22.05 -2.73 -1.29
C GLN A 56 21.01 -1.72 -0.79
N PHE A 57 19.80 -2.18 -0.44
CA PHE A 57 18.69 -1.33 -0.03
C PHE A 57 18.49 -1.35 1.48
N SER A 58 18.75 -0.20 2.12
CA SER A 58 18.61 0.04 3.55
C SER A 58 17.45 0.99 3.84
N LEU A 59 16.88 0.88 5.05
CA LEU A 59 15.82 1.80 5.48
C LEU A 59 16.30 3.25 5.58
N ASP A 60 17.53 3.47 6.05
CA ASP A 60 18.07 4.82 6.27
C ASP A 60 18.36 5.55 4.95
N ASP A 61 18.93 4.85 3.96
CA ASP A 61 19.34 5.48 2.70
C ASP A 61 18.22 5.48 1.65
N HIS A 62 17.34 4.47 1.67
CA HIS A 62 16.34 4.24 0.62
C HIS A 62 14.90 4.32 1.10
N GLY A 63 14.64 4.32 2.40
CA GLY A 63 13.29 4.27 2.97
C GLY A 63 12.59 2.92 2.85
N PHE A 64 13.27 1.91 2.29
CA PHE A 64 12.79 0.53 2.23
C PHE A 64 13.98 -0.45 2.28
N CYS A 65 13.72 -1.69 2.67
CA CYS A 65 14.67 -2.79 2.55
C CYS A 65 13.92 -4.06 2.17
N VAL A 66 14.63 -5.04 1.61
CA VAL A 66 14.05 -6.33 1.22
C VAL A 66 14.52 -7.40 2.21
N LYS A 67 13.57 -8.18 2.74
CA LYS A 67 13.85 -9.29 3.66
C LYS A 67 13.13 -10.54 3.22
N ASN A 68 13.87 -11.63 3.14
CA ASN A 68 13.31 -12.95 2.95
C ASN A 68 12.82 -13.47 4.30
N HIS A 69 11.50 -13.57 4.44
CA HIS A 69 10.86 -14.12 5.63
C HIS A 69 9.99 -15.32 5.21
N PRO A 70 10.43 -16.57 5.43
CA PRO A 70 9.65 -17.73 5.08
C PRO A 70 8.41 -17.81 5.96
N LEU A 71 7.23 -17.83 5.34
CA LEU A 71 5.96 -18.03 6.03
C LEU A 71 5.60 -19.51 6.05
N SER A 72 5.29 -20.04 7.22
CA SER A 72 4.80 -21.41 7.42
C SER A 72 3.27 -21.52 7.39
N LEU A 73 2.58 -20.46 6.97
CA LEU A 73 1.12 -20.38 6.96
C LEU A 73 0.50 -21.33 5.93
N THR A 74 -0.55 -22.04 6.31
CA THR A 74 -1.28 -22.95 5.42
C THR A 74 -2.39 -22.24 4.63
N ASN A 75 -2.96 -21.17 5.19
CA ASN A 75 -3.96 -20.33 4.56
C ASN A 75 -3.86 -18.88 5.10
N PHE A 76 -4.73 -18.00 4.60
CA PHE A 76 -4.87 -16.62 5.08
C PHE A 76 -6.30 -16.34 5.56
N ASP A 77 -6.83 -17.19 6.45
CA ASP A 77 -8.05 -16.87 7.19
C ASP A 77 -7.75 -15.93 8.38
N ARG A 78 -8.81 -15.35 8.97
CA ARG A 78 -8.67 -14.36 10.04
C ARG A 78 -7.92 -14.92 11.25
N GLU A 79 -8.26 -16.13 11.68
CA GLU A 79 -7.65 -16.74 12.86
C GLU A 79 -6.16 -17.00 12.65
N THR A 80 -5.80 -17.57 11.50
CA THR A 80 -4.42 -17.87 11.12
C THR A 80 -3.59 -16.59 11.00
N VAL A 81 -4.13 -15.56 10.37
CA VAL A 81 -3.44 -14.27 10.24
C VAL A 81 -3.18 -13.64 11.62
N GLU A 82 -4.21 -13.53 12.46
CA GLU A 82 -4.08 -12.87 13.76
C GLU A 82 -3.18 -13.67 14.73
N LYS A 83 -3.29 -15.00 14.75
CA LYS A 83 -2.54 -15.84 15.70
C LYS A 83 -1.15 -16.22 15.24
N GLN A 84 -0.88 -16.24 13.93
CA GLN A 84 0.40 -16.73 13.39
C GLN A 84 1.13 -15.69 12.56
N TYR A 85 0.44 -14.96 11.68
CA TYR A 85 1.11 -13.99 10.82
C TYR A 85 1.53 -12.73 11.57
N PHE A 86 0.61 -12.15 12.36
CA PHE A 86 0.87 -10.90 13.10
C PHE A 86 2.08 -10.99 14.05
N PRO A 87 2.23 -12.05 14.87
CA PRO A 87 3.43 -12.21 15.70
C PRO A 87 4.72 -12.27 14.88
N GLN A 88 4.71 -12.97 13.73
CA GLN A 88 5.88 -13.06 12.85
C GLN A 88 6.25 -11.71 12.22
N VAL A 89 5.25 -10.91 11.83
CA VAL A 89 5.47 -9.55 11.33
C VAL A 89 6.06 -8.67 12.43
N GLU A 90 5.53 -8.72 13.64
CA GLU A 90 6.05 -7.96 14.78
C GLU A 90 7.50 -8.34 15.10
N GLU A 91 7.81 -9.63 15.14
CA GLU A 91 9.17 -10.14 15.36
C GLU A 91 10.12 -9.64 14.26
N THR A 92 9.72 -9.75 12.99
CA THR A 92 10.52 -9.29 11.85
C THR A 92 10.81 -7.80 11.93
N LEU A 93 9.79 -6.99 12.22
CA LEU A 93 9.94 -5.54 12.35
C LEU A 93 10.86 -5.17 13.51
N LYS A 94 10.70 -5.79 14.68
CA LYS A 94 11.58 -5.55 15.84
C LYS A 94 13.01 -6.03 15.59
N ALA A 95 13.21 -7.10 14.83
CA ALA A 95 14.54 -7.57 14.47
C ALA A 95 15.27 -6.56 13.54
N GLN A 96 14.54 -5.87 12.65
CA GLN A 96 15.14 -4.89 11.73
C GLN A 96 15.26 -3.49 12.33
N LEU A 97 14.27 -3.05 13.12
CA LEU A 97 14.15 -1.68 13.63
C LEU A 97 14.63 -1.55 15.09
N GLY A 98 14.80 -2.67 15.78
CA GLY A 98 15.16 -2.74 17.20
C GLY A 98 13.98 -3.12 18.11
N SER A 99 14.30 -3.81 19.21
CA SER A 99 13.31 -4.36 20.16
C SER A 99 12.48 -3.31 20.90
N HIS A 100 12.92 -2.06 20.90
CA HIS A 100 12.24 -0.91 21.51
C HIS A 100 11.07 -0.39 20.66
N VAL A 101 10.97 -0.82 19.40
CA VAL A 101 9.90 -0.41 18.49
C VAL A 101 8.58 -1.04 18.93
N ARG A 102 7.57 -0.18 19.08
CA ARG A 102 6.19 -0.61 19.31
C ARG A 102 5.52 -0.86 17.97
N VAL A 103 5.07 -2.10 17.74
CA VAL A 103 4.32 -2.48 16.55
C VAL A 103 2.84 -2.50 16.89
N HIS A 104 2.02 -1.88 16.03
CA HIS A 104 0.56 -1.95 16.14
C HIS A 104 -0.02 -2.22 14.76
N ILE A 105 -0.62 -3.40 14.61
CA ILE A 105 -1.28 -3.82 13.37
C ILE A 105 -2.76 -3.46 13.51
N PHE A 106 -3.22 -2.51 12.70
CA PHE A 106 -4.58 -1.97 12.77
C PHE A 106 -5.47 -2.38 11.58
N ASP A 107 -4.87 -2.81 10.46
CA ASP A 107 -5.58 -3.29 9.27
C ASP A 107 -4.72 -4.36 8.57
N TRP A 108 -5.38 -5.28 7.88
CA TRP A 108 -4.74 -6.26 6.99
C TRP A 108 -5.71 -6.63 5.87
N ARG A 109 -5.23 -6.85 4.64
CA ARG A 109 -6.10 -7.23 3.51
C ARG A 109 -5.41 -8.16 2.54
N LEU A 110 -6.21 -8.98 1.88
CA LEU A 110 -5.74 -9.80 0.77
C LEU A 110 -5.67 -9.01 -0.53
N ARG A 111 -4.53 -9.10 -1.23
CA ARG A 111 -4.36 -8.52 -2.56
C ARG A 111 -3.94 -9.59 -3.56
N SER A 112 -4.44 -9.50 -4.80
CA SER A 112 -4.03 -10.41 -5.87
C SER A 112 -4.14 -9.78 -7.25
N SER A 113 -3.16 -10.06 -8.11
CA SER A 113 -3.22 -9.74 -9.54
C SER A 113 -4.04 -10.76 -10.34
N ASP A 114 -4.51 -11.84 -9.72
CA ASP A 114 -5.39 -12.83 -10.36
C ASP A 114 -6.80 -12.24 -10.48
N ASN A 115 -7.21 -11.93 -11.72
CA ASN A 115 -8.53 -11.41 -12.02
C ASN A 115 -9.65 -12.34 -11.54
N ARG A 116 -9.44 -13.66 -11.48
CA ARG A 116 -10.45 -14.60 -10.98
C ARG A 116 -10.79 -14.38 -9.51
N LYS A 117 -9.89 -13.77 -8.74
CA LYS A 117 -10.08 -13.44 -7.31
C LYS A 117 -10.60 -12.02 -7.09
N THR A 118 -10.26 -11.09 -8.00
CA THR A 118 -10.49 -9.65 -7.81
C THR A 118 -11.55 -9.04 -8.72
N GLU A 119 -11.94 -9.72 -9.79
CA GLU A 119 -12.98 -9.24 -10.68
C GLU A 119 -14.35 -9.29 -9.98
N LYS A 120 -15.02 -8.14 -9.93
CA LYS A 120 -16.35 -7.97 -9.36
C LYS A 120 -17.26 -7.45 -10.48
N LYS A 121 -18.55 -7.81 -10.43
CA LYS A 121 -19.51 -7.28 -11.41
C LYS A 121 -19.60 -5.76 -11.26
N PRO A 122 -19.77 -5.00 -12.35
CA PRO A 122 -20.03 -3.56 -12.25
C PRO A 122 -21.17 -3.26 -11.28
N GLY A 123 -20.97 -2.29 -10.39
CA GLY A 123 -21.94 -1.92 -9.34
C GLY A 123 -21.93 -2.81 -8.09
N THR A 124 -21.02 -3.79 -7.98
CA THR A 124 -20.85 -4.55 -6.73
C THR A 124 -20.21 -3.64 -5.67
N ALA A 125 -20.93 -3.36 -4.59
CA ALA A 125 -20.35 -2.73 -3.41
C ALA A 125 -19.30 -3.66 -2.80
N VAL A 126 -18.12 -3.12 -2.51
CA VAL A 126 -17.03 -3.84 -1.85
C VAL A 126 -17.04 -3.44 -0.39
N ASP A 127 -17.29 -4.40 0.51
CA ASP A 127 -17.13 -4.15 1.94
C ASP A 127 -15.65 -4.08 2.29
N LEU A 128 -15.16 -2.87 2.56
CA LEU A 128 -13.76 -2.64 2.93
C LEU A 128 -13.46 -3.03 4.38
N ASN A 129 -14.47 -3.36 5.18
CA ASN A 129 -14.29 -3.90 6.53
C ASN A 129 -14.08 -5.42 6.52
N ASP A 130 -14.25 -6.08 5.36
CA ASP A 130 -13.92 -7.49 5.20
C ASP A 130 -12.48 -7.66 4.67
N PRO A 131 -11.50 -8.03 5.52
CA PRO A 131 -10.11 -8.19 5.11
C PRO A 131 -9.89 -9.39 4.17
N LEU A 132 -10.85 -10.32 4.11
CA LEU A 132 -10.80 -11.51 3.27
C LEU A 132 -11.22 -11.23 1.82
N THR A 133 -11.82 -10.07 1.56
CA THR A 133 -12.12 -9.65 0.20
C THR A 133 -10.84 -9.28 -0.53
N TYR A 134 -10.51 -10.05 -1.57
CA TYR A 134 -9.35 -9.79 -2.42
C TYR A 134 -9.50 -8.47 -3.18
N LEU A 135 -8.56 -7.56 -2.95
CA LEU A 135 -8.41 -6.31 -3.69
C LEU A 135 -7.34 -6.45 -4.77
N LYS A 136 -7.43 -5.61 -5.81
CA LYS A 136 -6.34 -5.47 -6.78
C LYS A 136 -5.11 -4.84 -6.11
N PRO A 137 -3.89 -5.05 -6.68
CA PRO A 137 -2.74 -4.24 -6.31
C PRO A 137 -3.04 -2.75 -6.48
N VAL A 138 -2.40 -1.90 -5.69
CA VAL A 138 -2.49 -0.45 -5.87
C VAL A 138 -1.87 -0.09 -7.22
N SER A 139 -2.59 0.67 -8.04
CA SER A 139 -2.16 1.08 -9.38
C SER A 139 -1.72 2.55 -9.46
N GLY A 140 -2.00 3.34 -8.42
CA GLY A 140 -1.60 4.73 -8.30
C GLY A 140 -0.26 4.89 -7.58
N VAL A 141 0.58 5.79 -8.06
CA VAL A 141 1.85 6.13 -7.40
C VAL A 141 1.56 6.95 -6.15
N HIS A 142 2.15 6.53 -5.03
CA HIS A 142 2.15 7.32 -3.82
C HIS A 142 3.22 8.41 -3.90
N ILE A 143 2.81 9.67 -3.83
CA ILE A 143 3.73 10.81 -3.77
C ILE A 143 3.80 11.30 -2.33
N LYS A 144 4.97 11.21 -1.72
CA LYS A 144 5.20 11.79 -0.39
C LYS A 144 5.24 13.31 -0.52
N VAL A 145 4.17 13.98 -0.13
CA VAL A 145 4.19 15.43 0.06
C VAL A 145 4.95 15.71 1.35
N LYS A 146 6.04 16.48 1.27
CA LYS A 146 6.79 16.91 2.46
C LYS A 146 5.87 17.79 3.30
N GLU A 147 5.44 17.32 4.46
CA GLU A 147 4.88 18.20 5.47
C GLU A 147 6.06 18.86 6.21
N GLU A 148 6.01 20.18 6.38
CA GLU A 148 7.00 20.91 7.20
C GLU A 148 6.92 20.52 8.70
N HIS A 149 5.93 19.71 9.09
CA HIS A 149 5.67 19.32 10.48
C HIS A 149 5.60 17.80 10.65
N GLY A 150 6.76 17.16 10.71
CA GLY A 150 7.11 16.21 11.77
C GLY A 150 6.29 14.94 12.04
N SER A 151 5.49 14.41 11.12
CA SER A 151 4.96 13.04 11.28
C SER A 151 5.04 12.24 9.99
N VAL A 152 5.80 11.14 10.03
CA VAL A 152 5.90 10.17 8.93
C VAL A 152 4.97 9.01 9.25
N SER A 153 3.80 9.00 8.62
CA SER A 153 2.98 7.77 8.53
C SER A 153 3.39 7.01 7.28
N LEU A 154 3.97 5.82 7.48
CA LEU A 154 4.12 4.83 6.44
C LEU A 154 2.90 3.90 6.51
N THR A 155 2.07 3.91 5.48
CA THR A 155 1.03 2.90 5.28
C THR A 155 1.46 2.08 4.07
N ILE A 156 1.80 0.81 4.31
CA ILE A 156 2.17 -0.18 3.30
C ILE A 156 0.92 -0.97 2.89
#